data_AF-A0A9E1UQ96-F1
#
_entry.id   AF-A0A9E1UQ96-F1
#
_cell.length_a   1.000
_cell.length_b   1.000
_cell.length_c   1.000
_cell.angle_alpha   90.00
_cell.angle_beta   90.00
_cell.angle_gamma   90.00
#
_symmetry.space_group_name_H-M   'P 1'
#
loop_
_entity.id
_entity.type
_entity.pdbx_description
1 polymer ?
#
loop_
_entity_poly.entity_id
_entity_poly.type
_entity_poly.pdbx_seq_one_letter_code
_entity_poly.pdbx_strand_id
1 'polypeptide(L)'
;MRNRVLHSLFIFALVSLPAAWGDTANHAETLDRSRMLPLAAGGKALARIVVPPDGDCGVVRFAAQEMQKLLRQCTGADFGIAPQPGKKAVSIVLGDCKAARKAGIDVRDLPRDAFIIRAAGNTIYIAGRDNRTVDPLQALPGGKWANIFERGTLFGVYDFLERFTGTRFYFPGDLGIITPKQPTLSVPTMDIYEAPDFPQRELGIMTYPLITLKGTQQELFAEQNHYRYMLRLETKYVPCNHGLSRLGLLKRFGESNPEFFALLKNGKRDNDPKLPGRKHLGHLCFSDKGLREVVASDAAAFLSGQPASMTGATNPRYSRGPMWDPSAFQPGYFNISLTDGFGPALFCQDPSCQAFYSKGQAAELIWQFTADIARRLKSAGVPGYLTQAAYTVARPIPKVEI
;
A
#
# COMPACT_ATOMS: atom_id res chain seq x y z
N MET A 1 65.47 25.44 -9.77
CA MET A 1 64.36 25.18 -8.82
C MET A 1 63.05 25.42 -9.58
N ARG A 2 62.58 24.42 -10.34
CA ARG A 2 61.48 23.49 -10.02
C ARG A 2 60.10 24.15 -9.90
N ASN A 3 59.45 24.25 -11.07
CA ASN A 3 58.02 24.25 -11.34
C ASN A 3 57.19 23.45 -10.34
N ARG A 4 56.05 24.00 -9.90
CA ARG A 4 54.79 23.24 -9.72
C ARG A 4 53.58 24.16 -9.93
N VAL A 5 53.09 24.19 -11.16
CA VAL A 5 51.69 24.52 -11.47
C VAL A 5 50.88 23.26 -11.12
N LEU A 6 50.13 23.29 -10.01
CA LEU A 6 49.18 22.22 -9.70
C LEU A 6 48.03 22.30 -10.73
N HIS A 7 48.04 21.40 -11.70
CA HIS A 7 46.87 21.09 -12.50
C HIS A 7 45.86 20.39 -11.59
N SER A 8 44.74 21.05 -11.31
CA SER A 8 43.56 20.37 -10.78
C SER A 8 43.03 19.43 -11.86
N LEU A 9 43.35 18.14 -11.75
CA LEU A 9 42.67 17.09 -12.48
C LEU A 9 41.19 17.11 -12.06
N PHE A 10 40.34 17.70 -12.89
CA PHE A 10 38.92 17.35 -12.91
C PHE A 10 38.81 15.96 -13.51
N ILE A 11 38.74 14.94 -12.66
CA ILE A 11 38.29 13.61 -13.07
C ILE A 11 36.80 13.76 -13.38
N PHE A 12 36.48 14.00 -14.64
CA PHE A 12 35.18 13.64 -15.17
C PHE A 12 35.10 12.11 -15.08
N ALA A 13 34.49 11.61 -14.01
CA ALA A 13 33.92 10.28 -14.03
C ALA A 13 32.79 10.32 -15.05
N LEU A 14 33.13 10.05 -16.31
CA LEU A 14 32.20 9.53 -17.29
C LEU A 14 31.72 8.20 -16.72
N VAL A 15 30.68 8.25 -15.89
CA VAL A 15 29.81 7.11 -15.69
C VAL A 15 29.11 6.93 -17.03
N SER A 16 29.72 6.12 -17.88
CA SER A 16 29.01 5.48 -18.97
C SER A 16 27.92 4.61 -18.34
N LEU A 17 26.78 5.21 -18.04
CA LEU A 17 25.55 4.45 -17.85
C LEU A 17 25.31 3.75 -19.19
N PRO A 18 25.37 2.40 -19.24
CA PRO A 18 24.82 1.74 -20.40
C PRO A 18 23.36 2.15 -20.47
N ALA A 19 22.97 2.76 -21.58
CA ALA A 19 21.58 2.88 -21.93
C ALA A 19 21.02 1.47 -22.15
N ALA A 20 20.55 0.86 -21.06
CA ALA A 20 19.67 -0.29 -21.06
C ALA A 20 18.61 -0.01 -20.01
N TRP A 21 17.38 0.23 -20.44
CA TRP A 21 16.21 0.04 -19.58
C TRP A 21 16.07 -1.47 -19.36
N GLY A 22 16.95 -2.05 -18.56
CA GLY A 22 17.13 -3.48 -18.43
C GLY A 22 17.73 -3.80 -17.07
N ASP A 23 16.95 -4.50 -16.27
CA ASP A 23 17.22 -5.09 -14.97
C ASP A 23 17.64 -4.13 -13.82
N THR A 24 16.79 -4.02 -12.81
CA THR A 24 17.12 -3.47 -11.47
C THR A 24 17.01 -4.57 -10.42
N ALA A 25 17.33 -4.29 -9.16
CA ALA A 25 17.04 -5.23 -8.06
C ALA A 25 15.55 -5.60 -7.95
N ASN A 26 14.66 -4.78 -8.51
CA ASN A 26 13.20 -4.95 -8.47
C ASN A 26 12.60 -5.47 -9.77
N HIS A 27 13.31 -5.37 -10.89
CA HIS A 27 12.81 -5.70 -12.21
C HIS A 27 13.83 -6.56 -12.92
N ALA A 28 13.46 -7.71 -13.44
CA ALA A 28 14.33 -8.47 -14.33
C ALA A 28 13.50 -9.14 -15.42
N GLU A 29 13.94 -9.06 -16.68
CA GLU A 29 13.25 -9.70 -17.80
C GLU A 29 14.21 -10.39 -18.76
N THR A 30 13.94 -11.67 -19.03
CA THR A 30 14.52 -12.39 -20.16
C THR A 30 13.41 -12.96 -21.03
N LEU A 31 13.43 -12.65 -22.33
CA LEU A 31 12.53 -13.20 -23.33
C LEU A 31 13.32 -13.96 -24.40
N ASP A 32 13.04 -15.25 -24.55
CA ASP A 32 13.56 -16.05 -25.67
C ASP A 32 12.49 -16.16 -26.76
N ARG A 33 12.66 -15.34 -27.81
CA ARG A 33 11.77 -15.31 -28.97
C ARG A 33 12.06 -16.41 -30.00
N SER A 34 13.13 -17.19 -29.83
CA SER A 34 13.40 -18.35 -30.68
C SER A 34 12.43 -19.51 -30.37
N ARG A 35 11.86 -19.53 -29.16
CA ARG A 35 10.87 -20.50 -28.72
C ARG A 35 9.55 -19.83 -28.37
N MET A 36 8.52 -20.14 -29.14
CA MET A 36 7.17 -19.61 -28.95
C MET A 36 6.24 -20.69 -28.38
N LEU A 37 5.49 -20.35 -27.34
CA LEU A 37 4.44 -21.16 -26.73
C LEU A 37 3.08 -20.74 -27.32
N PRO A 38 2.41 -21.62 -28.08
CA PRO A 38 1.11 -21.29 -28.66
C PRO A 38 0.01 -21.35 -27.61
N LEU A 39 -0.71 -20.22 -27.44
CA LEU A 39 -1.82 -20.12 -26.50
C LEU A 39 -3.17 -20.29 -27.21
N ALA A 40 -3.31 -19.75 -28.41
CA ALA A 40 -4.50 -19.91 -29.25
C ALA A 40 -4.16 -19.93 -30.74
N ALA A 41 -5.01 -20.58 -31.54
CA ALA A 41 -4.94 -20.53 -33.00
C ALA A 41 -6.36 -20.51 -33.59
N GLY A 42 -6.64 -19.52 -34.44
CA GLY A 42 -7.95 -19.39 -35.10
C GLY A 42 -9.15 -19.37 -34.14
N GLY A 43 -9.01 -18.76 -32.96
CA GLY A 43 -10.06 -18.69 -31.94
C GLY A 43 -10.25 -19.98 -31.13
N LYS A 44 -9.32 -20.93 -31.20
CA LYS A 44 -9.31 -22.15 -30.38
C LYS A 44 -8.14 -22.13 -29.39
N ALA A 45 -8.40 -22.54 -28.15
CA ALA A 45 -7.39 -22.56 -27.11
C ALA A 45 -6.44 -23.74 -27.33
N LEU A 46 -5.14 -23.45 -27.27
CA LEU A 46 -4.03 -24.42 -27.29
C LEU A 46 -3.35 -24.51 -25.92
N ALA A 47 -3.64 -23.56 -25.03
CA ALA A 47 -3.26 -23.59 -23.63
C ALA A 47 -4.46 -23.82 -22.71
N ARG A 48 -4.18 -24.21 -21.46
CA ARG A 48 -5.15 -24.24 -20.37
C ARG A 48 -4.64 -23.49 -19.15
N ILE A 49 -5.56 -22.94 -18.37
CA ILE A 49 -5.24 -22.30 -17.09
C ILE A 49 -5.31 -23.37 -15.99
N VAL A 50 -4.34 -23.36 -15.08
CA VAL A 50 -4.19 -24.37 -14.04
C VAL A 50 -4.15 -23.71 -12.67
N VAL A 51 -5.03 -24.14 -11.78
CA VAL A 51 -5.06 -23.77 -10.36
C VAL A 51 -4.81 -25.04 -9.54
N PRO A 52 -3.56 -25.31 -9.12
CA PRO A 52 -3.22 -26.53 -8.38
C PRO A 52 -3.91 -26.58 -7.01
N PRO A 53 -4.41 -27.75 -6.56
CA PRO A 53 -5.10 -27.85 -5.27
C PRO A 53 -4.28 -27.41 -4.04
N ASP A 54 -2.96 -27.54 -4.07
CA ASP A 54 -2.07 -27.11 -2.97
C ASP A 54 -1.80 -25.59 -2.95
N GLY A 55 -1.99 -24.93 -4.10
CA GLY A 55 -1.93 -23.48 -4.25
C GLY A 55 -3.29 -22.78 -4.30
N ASP A 56 -4.39 -23.53 -4.24
CA ASP A 56 -5.73 -22.99 -4.38
C ASP A 56 -6.12 -22.06 -3.20
N CYS A 57 -6.44 -20.81 -3.53
CA CYS A 57 -7.03 -19.83 -2.63
C CYS A 57 -7.91 -18.84 -3.41
N GLY A 58 -8.68 -18.01 -2.71
CA GLY A 58 -9.59 -17.04 -3.33
C GLY A 58 -8.90 -16.12 -4.33
N VAL A 59 -7.70 -15.64 -4.00
CA VAL A 59 -6.89 -14.79 -4.88
C VAL A 59 -6.51 -15.50 -6.19
N VAL A 60 -6.01 -16.74 -6.11
CA VAL A 60 -5.57 -17.49 -7.29
C VAL A 60 -6.76 -17.85 -8.18
N ARG A 61 -7.92 -18.21 -7.60
CA ARG A 61 -9.14 -18.46 -8.37
C ARG A 61 -9.63 -17.21 -9.10
N PHE A 62 -9.62 -16.05 -8.43
CA PHE A 62 -9.95 -14.78 -9.07
C PHE A 62 -8.97 -14.44 -10.21
N ALA A 63 -7.67 -14.63 -9.99
CA ALA A 63 -6.66 -14.44 -11.03
C ALA A 63 -6.88 -15.36 -12.24
N ALA A 64 -7.24 -16.63 -12.03
CA ALA A 64 -7.59 -17.57 -13.09
C ALA A 64 -8.81 -17.12 -13.89
N GLN A 65 -9.85 -16.61 -13.21
CA GLN A 65 -11.06 -16.09 -13.84
C GLN A 65 -10.77 -14.83 -14.67
N GLU A 66 -9.98 -13.91 -14.14
CA GLU A 66 -9.55 -12.69 -14.86
C GLU A 66 -8.73 -13.04 -16.11
N MET A 67 -7.77 -13.95 -15.97
CA MET A 67 -6.98 -14.44 -17.09
C MET A 67 -7.86 -15.09 -18.16
N GLN A 68 -8.79 -15.96 -17.76
CA GLN A 68 -9.74 -16.61 -18.67
C GLN A 68 -10.60 -15.58 -19.40
N LYS A 69 -11.20 -14.63 -18.67
CA LYS A 69 -12.04 -13.56 -19.23
C LYS A 69 -11.28 -12.77 -20.29
N LEU A 70 -10.09 -12.28 -19.96
CA LEU A 70 -9.33 -11.37 -20.82
C LEU A 70 -8.69 -12.10 -22.00
N LEU A 71 -8.23 -13.35 -21.84
CA LEU A 71 -7.79 -14.18 -22.95
C LEU A 71 -8.93 -14.54 -23.90
N ARG A 72 -10.13 -14.84 -23.38
CA ARG A 72 -11.32 -15.09 -24.21
C ARG A 72 -11.72 -13.83 -24.98
N GLN A 73 -11.70 -12.67 -24.34
CA GLN A 73 -11.96 -11.40 -25.02
C GLN A 73 -10.92 -11.10 -26.12
N CYS A 74 -9.64 -11.41 -25.88
CA CYS A 74 -8.56 -11.19 -26.84
C CYS A 74 -8.67 -12.15 -28.03
N THR A 75 -8.79 -13.44 -27.77
CA THR A 75 -8.60 -14.48 -28.79
C THR A 75 -9.91 -15.05 -29.33
N GLY A 76 -11.02 -14.89 -28.62
CA GLY A 76 -12.27 -15.62 -28.88
C GLY A 76 -12.26 -17.07 -28.39
N ALA A 77 -11.13 -17.58 -27.90
CA ALA A 77 -10.98 -18.96 -27.45
C ALA A 77 -11.44 -19.18 -26.00
N ASP A 78 -11.89 -20.40 -25.70
CA ASP A 78 -12.24 -20.83 -24.35
C ASP A 78 -11.05 -21.53 -23.67
N PHE A 79 -10.41 -20.83 -22.72
CA PHE A 79 -9.31 -21.35 -21.92
C PHE A 79 -9.86 -22.01 -20.66
N GLY A 80 -10.01 -23.33 -20.66
CA GLY A 80 -10.51 -24.05 -19.49
C GLY A 80 -9.58 -23.91 -18.27
N ILE A 81 -10.17 -23.71 -17.08
CA ILE A 81 -9.49 -23.74 -15.79
C ILE A 81 -9.54 -25.17 -15.24
N ALA A 82 -8.41 -25.71 -14.78
CA ALA A 82 -8.30 -27.09 -14.30
C ALA A 82 -7.32 -27.25 -13.12
N PRO A 83 -7.42 -28.33 -12.33
CA PRO A 83 -6.52 -28.54 -11.19
C PRO A 83 -5.14 -29.07 -11.58
N GLN A 84 -4.94 -29.51 -12.83
CA GLN A 84 -3.72 -30.17 -13.27
C GLN A 84 -3.30 -29.73 -14.67
N PRO A 85 -1.97 -29.68 -14.95
CA PRO A 85 -1.44 -29.41 -16.28
C PRO A 85 -1.95 -30.40 -17.35
N GLY A 86 -2.01 -29.93 -18.60
CA GLY A 86 -2.27 -30.78 -19.75
C GLY A 86 -1.04 -31.61 -20.11
N LYS A 87 -1.23 -32.84 -20.62
CA LYS A 87 -0.11 -33.72 -21.00
C LYS A 87 0.71 -33.20 -22.19
N LYS A 88 0.06 -32.50 -23.13
CA LYS A 88 0.69 -31.97 -24.37
C LYS A 88 0.41 -30.49 -24.63
N ALA A 89 -0.68 -29.95 -24.06
CA ALA A 89 -1.06 -28.56 -24.20
C ALA A 89 -0.18 -27.66 -23.32
N VAL A 90 0.02 -26.42 -23.75
CA VAL A 90 0.65 -25.40 -22.91
C VAL A 90 -0.19 -25.24 -21.64
N SER A 91 0.46 -25.17 -20.49
CA SER A 91 -0.22 -25.01 -19.20
C SER A 91 0.21 -23.70 -18.55
N ILE A 92 -0.75 -22.87 -18.15
CA ILE A 92 -0.49 -21.65 -17.39
C ILE A 92 -0.85 -21.94 -15.92
N VAL A 93 0.15 -22.23 -15.10
CA VAL A 93 0.00 -22.56 -13.68
C VAL A 93 0.05 -21.30 -12.85
N LEU A 94 -0.99 -21.06 -12.07
CA LEU A 94 -1.13 -19.89 -11.22
C LEU A 94 -0.92 -20.23 -9.75
N GLY A 95 -0.25 -19.33 -9.04
CA GLY A 95 -0.11 -19.36 -7.58
C GLY A 95 1.07 -20.17 -7.07
N ASP A 96 1.38 -19.95 -5.78
CA ASP A 96 2.39 -20.72 -5.06
C ASP A 96 1.93 -22.17 -4.86
N CYS A 97 2.64 -23.10 -5.48
CA CYS A 97 2.37 -24.53 -5.44
C CYS A 97 3.67 -25.34 -5.55
N LYS A 98 3.61 -26.64 -5.27
CA LYS A 98 4.77 -27.54 -5.39
C LYS A 98 5.42 -27.49 -6.77
N ALA A 99 4.61 -27.37 -7.84
CA ALA A 99 5.12 -27.32 -9.21
C ALA A 99 5.89 -26.01 -9.49
N ALA A 100 5.37 -24.86 -9.05
CA ALA A 100 6.06 -23.57 -9.18
C ALA A 100 7.38 -23.55 -8.38
N ARG A 101 7.38 -24.09 -7.16
CA ARG A 101 8.60 -24.22 -6.34
C ARG A 101 9.66 -25.10 -6.99
N LYS A 102 9.25 -26.23 -7.60
CA LYS A 102 10.17 -27.09 -8.38
C LYS A 102 10.74 -26.37 -9.61
N ALA A 103 10.01 -25.41 -10.17
CA ALA A 103 10.49 -24.52 -11.23
C ALA A 103 11.32 -23.33 -10.70
N GLY A 104 11.73 -23.36 -9.42
CA GLY A 104 12.58 -22.34 -8.80
C GLY A 104 11.83 -21.07 -8.41
N ILE A 105 10.52 -21.13 -8.19
CA ILE A 105 9.71 -19.99 -7.74
C ILE A 105 9.29 -20.23 -6.29
N ASP A 106 10.01 -19.62 -5.35
CA ASP A 106 9.63 -19.58 -3.94
C ASP A 106 9.10 -18.19 -3.58
N VAL A 107 7.77 -18.07 -3.47
CA VAL A 107 7.15 -16.76 -3.19
C VAL A 107 7.51 -16.22 -1.81
N ARG A 108 8.00 -17.08 -0.90
CA ARG A 108 8.39 -16.68 0.46
C ARG A 108 9.63 -15.80 0.48
N ASP A 109 10.44 -15.83 -0.57
CA ASP A 109 11.64 -14.99 -0.68
C ASP A 109 11.36 -13.65 -1.38
N LEU A 110 10.20 -13.52 -2.03
CA LEU A 110 9.85 -12.31 -2.78
C LEU A 110 9.44 -11.17 -1.84
N PRO A 111 9.76 -9.89 -2.14
CA PRO A 111 9.14 -8.79 -1.41
C PRO A 111 7.61 -8.78 -1.60
N ARG A 112 6.89 -8.07 -0.72
CA ARG A 112 5.43 -7.93 -0.87
C ARG A 112 5.11 -7.29 -2.24
N ASP A 113 4.03 -7.75 -2.86
CA ASP A 113 3.53 -7.34 -4.18
C ASP A 113 4.39 -7.77 -5.37
N ALA A 114 5.51 -8.45 -5.14
CA ALA A 114 6.30 -9.01 -6.21
C ALA A 114 5.70 -10.32 -6.75
N PHE A 115 6.04 -10.61 -8.00
CA PHE A 115 5.64 -11.82 -8.71
C PHE A 115 6.71 -12.26 -9.70
N ILE A 116 6.63 -13.52 -10.11
CA ILE A 116 7.45 -14.11 -11.16
C ILE A 116 6.55 -14.68 -12.25
N ILE A 117 6.90 -14.46 -13.51
CA ILE A 117 6.34 -15.12 -14.71
C ILE A 117 7.48 -15.91 -15.36
N ARG A 118 7.43 -17.24 -15.32
CA ARG A 118 8.49 -18.10 -15.83
C ARG A 118 7.97 -19.23 -16.70
N ALA A 119 8.56 -19.40 -17.87
CA ALA A 119 8.37 -20.57 -18.70
C ALA A 119 9.39 -21.66 -18.33
N ALA A 120 8.92 -22.88 -18.07
CA ALA A 120 9.76 -24.07 -18.01
C ALA A 120 9.13 -25.19 -18.86
N GLY A 121 9.79 -25.52 -19.97
CA GLY A 121 9.21 -26.44 -20.96
C GLY A 121 7.96 -25.83 -21.60
N ASN A 122 6.83 -26.56 -21.55
CA ASN A 122 5.54 -26.09 -22.06
C ASN A 122 4.64 -25.54 -20.94
N THR A 123 5.20 -25.20 -19.79
CA THR A 123 4.47 -24.65 -18.66
C THR A 123 4.92 -23.22 -18.42
N ILE A 124 3.96 -22.30 -18.29
CA ILE A 124 4.16 -20.94 -17.81
C ILE A 124 3.68 -20.91 -16.37
N TYR A 125 4.54 -20.51 -15.44
CA TYR A 125 4.21 -20.31 -14.04
C TYR A 125 4.06 -18.81 -13.78
N ILE A 126 2.98 -18.43 -13.11
CA ILE A 126 2.75 -17.06 -12.63
C ILE A 126 2.45 -17.14 -11.15
N ALA A 127 3.34 -16.64 -10.30
CA ALA A 127 3.16 -16.73 -8.85
C ALA A 127 3.76 -15.52 -8.12
N GLY A 128 3.03 -15.06 -7.11
CA GLY A 128 3.49 -14.09 -6.12
C GLY A 128 2.92 -14.44 -4.74
N ARG A 129 3.25 -13.63 -3.72
CA ARG A 129 2.65 -13.81 -2.39
C ARG A 129 1.16 -13.46 -2.44
N ASP A 130 0.32 -14.38 -1.97
CA ASP A 130 -1.13 -14.21 -1.94
C ASP A 130 -1.68 -14.40 -0.52
N ASN A 131 -2.70 -13.63 -0.17
CA ASN A 131 -3.47 -13.87 1.04
C ASN A 131 -4.37 -15.10 0.83
N ARG A 132 -4.15 -16.16 1.62
CA ARG A 132 -4.86 -17.44 1.48
C ARG A 132 -6.30 -17.42 2.01
N THR A 133 -6.67 -16.44 2.82
CA THR A 133 -7.97 -16.39 3.53
C THR A 133 -8.96 -15.42 2.91
N VAL A 134 -8.52 -14.54 2.00
CA VAL A 134 -9.38 -13.54 1.36
C VAL A 134 -9.85 -14.03 -0.01
N ASP A 135 -11.13 -13.81 -0.28
CA ASP A 135 -11.73 -13.94 -1.61
C ASP A 135 -11.92 -12.53 -2.22
N PRO A 136 -11.18 -12.18 -3.29
CA PRO A 136 -11.32 -10.88 -3.93
C PRO A 136 -12.76 -10.56 -4.35
N LEU A 137 -13.56 -11.54 -4.80
CA LEU A 137 -14.95 -11.28 -5.21
C LEU A 137 -15.81 -10.77 -4.05
N GLN A 138 -15.55 -11.26 -2.84
CA GLN A 138 -16.24 -10.83 -1.63
C GLN A 138 -15.68 -9.50 -1.09
N ALA A 139 -14.40 -9.23 -1.34
CA ALA A 139 -13.73 -8.00 -0.91
C ALA A 139 -14.07 -6.79 -1.78
N LEU A 140 -14.27 -6.98 -3.09
CA LEU A 140 -14.56 -5.92 -4.07
C LEU A 140 -15.62 -4.90 -3.61
N PRO A 141 -16.82 -5.29 -3.13
CA PRO A 141 -17.83 -4.32 -2.70
C PRO A 141 -17.51 -3.64 -1.36
N GLY A 142 -16.47 -4.08 -0.66
CA GLY A 142 -16.03 -3.51 0.61
C GLY A 142 -15.25 -2.21 0.47
N GLY A 143 -15.13 -1.48 1.57
CA GLY A 143 -14.27 -0.29 1.63
C GLY A 143 -12.78 -0.62 1.47
N LYS A 144 -11.93 0.41 1.47
CA LYS A 144 -10.46 0.30 1.31
C LYS A 144 -9.87 -0.85 2.13
N TRP A 145 -10.24 -0.96 3.40
CA TRP A 145 -9.66 -1.94 4.34
C TRP A 145 -9.93 -3.40 3.98
N ALA A 146 -11.09 -3.72 3.38
CA ALA A 146 -11.37 -5.06 2.89
C ALA A 146 -10.47 -5.44 1.69
N ASN A 147 -9.89 -4.44 1.03
CA ASN A 147 -9.11 -4.57 -0.18
C ASN A 147 -7.61 -4.37 0.06
N ILE A 148 -7.11 -4.33 1.30
CA ILE A 148 -5.66 -4.30 1.61
C ILE A 148 -5.20 -5.71 1.99
N PHE A 149 -4.84 -6.53 0.99
CA PHE A 149 -4.37 -7.90 1.18
C PHE A 149 -3.47 -8.34 0.01
N GLU A 150 -2.52 -9.24 0.27
CA GLU A 150 -1.55 -9.70 -0.73
C GLU A 150 -2.21 -10.43 -1.90
N ARG A 151 -1.79 -10.10 -3.12
CA ARG A 151 -2.34 -10.66 -4.37
C ARG A 151 -1.33 -10.67 -5.51
N GLY A 152 -0.08 -11.03 -5.22
CA GLY A 152 1.01 -11.01 -6.19
C GLY A 152 0.74 -11.85 -7.43
N THR A 153 0.06 -13.01 -7.30
CA THR A 153 -0.29 -13.83 -8.47
C THR A 153 -1.26 -13.10 -9.41
N LEU A 154 -2.24 -12.38 -8.85
CA LEU A 154 -3.16 -11.55 -9.65
C LEU A 154 -2.40 -10.43 -10.38
N PHE A 155 -1.41 -9.83 -9.73
CA PHE A 155 -0.57 -8.80 -10.35
C PHE A 155 0.21 -9.36 -11.55
N GLY A 156 0.81 -10.55 -11.39
CA GLY A 156 1.49 -11.23 -12.49
C GLY A 156 0.56 -11.63 -13.64
N VAL A 157 -0.70 -11.97 -13.36
CA VAL A 157 -1.70 -12.22 -14.42
C VAL A 157 -1.99 -10.96 -15.22
N TYR A 158 -2.20 -9.82 -14.56
CA TYR A 158 -2.45 -8.58 -15.29
C TYR A 158 -1.23 -8.12 -16.08
N ASP A 159 -0.02 -8.25 -15.52
CA ASP A 159 1.23 -7.93 -16.22
C ASP A 159 1.44 -8.83 -17.45
N PHE A 160 1.21 -10.14 -17.32
CA PHE A 160 1.24 -11.09 -18.44
C PHE A 160 0.30 -10.66 -19.58
N LEU A 161 -0.95 -10.31 -19.24
CA LEU A 161 -1.93 -9.86 -20.22
C LEU A 161 -1.46 -8.57 -20.91
N GLU A 162 -1.00 -7.57 -20.16
CA GLU A 162 -0.50 -6.33 -20.75
C GLU A 162 0.68 -6.55 -21.70
N ARG A 163 1.66 -7.38 -21.32
CA ARG A 163 2.85 -7.66 -22.14
C ARG A 163 2.51 -8.44 -23.40
N PHE A 164 1.68 -9.48 -23.26
CA PHE A 164 1.56 -10.50 -24.32
C PHE A 164 0.25 -10.44 -25.11
N THR A 165 -0.83 -9.91 -24.57
CA THR A 165 -2.09 -9.69 -25.32
C THR A 165 -2.25 -8.24 -25.78
N GLY A 166 -1.45 -7.32 -25.22
CA GLY A 166 -1.62 -5.88 -25.44
C GLY A 166 -2.83 -5.30 -24.72
N THR A 167 -3.42 -6.01 -23.76
CA THR A 167 -4.52 -5.49 -22.93
C THR A 167 -4.07 -4.22 -22.20
N ARG A 168 -4.96 -3.24 -21.98
CA ARG A 168 -4.67 -1.99 -21.25
C ARG A 168 -5.83 -1.61 -20.34
N PHE A 169 -5.53 -1.01 -19.20
CA PHE A 169 -6.49 -0.60 -18.17
C PHE A 169 -6.37 0.90 -17.90
N TYR A 170 -7.37 1.70 -18.30
CA TYR A 170 -7.29 3.17 -18.26
C TYR A 170 -8.22 3.84 -17.22
N PHE A 171 -9.35 3.22 -16.90
CA PHE A 171 -10.30 3.68 -15.89
C PHE A 171 -11.25 2.52 -15.50
N PRO A 172 -12.04 2.64 -14.42
CA PRO A 172 -12.95 1.58 -14.01
C PRO A 172 -14.08 1.27 -15.00
N GLY A 173 -14.59 0.04 -14.93
CA GLY A 173 -15.62 -0.48 -15.82
C GLY A 173 -15.06 -0.98 -17.16
N ASP A 174 -15.88 -1.76 -17.87
CA ASP A 174 -15.48 -2.41 -19.14
C ASP A 174 -15.02 -1.42 -20.22
N LEU A 175 -15.51 -0.17 -20.22
CA LEU A 175 -15.08 0.87 -21.17
C LEU A 175 -13.60 1.27 -21.00
N GLY A 176 -13.04 1.09 -19.80
CA GLY A 176 -11.64 1.41 -19.53
C GLY A 176 -10.68 0.25 -19.82
N ILE A 177 -11.19 -0.91 -20.26
CA ILE A 177 -10.41 -2.10 -20.57
C ILE A 177 -10.33 -2.25 -22.09
N ILE A 178 -9.14 -2.08 -22.65
CA ILE A 178 -8.88 -2.30 -24.08
C ILE A 178 -8.18 -3.63 -24.24
N THR A 179 -8.80 -4.57 -24.96
CA THR A 179 -8.25 -5.90 -25.23
C THR A 179 -8.19 -6.14 -26.75
N PRO A 180 -7.00 -6.09 -27.39
CA PRO A 180 -6.84 -6.31 -28.82
C PRO A 180 -7.37 -7.68 -29.28
N LYS A 181 -7.93 -7.77 -30.49
CA LYS A 181 -8.41 -9.04 -31.06
C LYS A 181 -7.26 -9.80 -31.74
N GLN A 182 -6.91 -10.95 -31.19
CA GLN A 182 -5.82 -11.82 -31.66
C GLN A 182 -6.25 -13.29 -31.65
N PRO A 183 -7.00 -13.78 -32.68
CA PRO A 183 -7.47 -15.16 -32.71
C PRO A 183 -6.35 -16.22 -32.70
N THR A 184 -5.15 -15.82 -33.12
CA THR A 184 -3.93 -16.61 -33.01
C THR A 184 -2.96 -15.85 -32.11
N LEU A 185 -2.57 -16.47 -31.01
CA LEU A 185 -1.72 -15.88 -29.98
C LEU A 185 -0.63 -16.88 -29.57
N SER A 186 0.62 -16.45 -29.64
CA SER A 186 1.78 -17.18 -29.12
C SER A 186 2.67 -16.23 -28.34
N VAL A 187 3.29 -16.73 -27.27
CA VAL A 187 4.16 -15.94 -26.39
C VAL A 187 5.58 -16.52 -26.39
N PRO A 188 6.64 -15.71 -26.29
CA PRO A 188 7.99 -16.26 -26.12
C PRO A 188 8.10 -17.02 -24.81
N THR A 189 9.07 -17.92 -24.67
CA THR A 189 9.46 -18.36 -23.33
C THR A 189 10.10 -17.20 -22.56
N MET A 190 9.83 -17.10 -21.26
CA MET A 190 10.20 -15.95 -20.46
C MET A 190 10.72 -16.34 -19.08
N ASP A 191 11.51 -15.47 -18.47
CA ASP A 191 11.75 -15.40 -17.04
C ASP A 191 11.67 -13.92 -16.63
N ILE A 192 10.57 -13.55 -15.98
CA ILE A 192 10.26 -12.17 -15.59
C ILE A 192 10.09 -12.15 -14.08
N TYR A 193 10.79 -11.25 -13.42
CA TYR A 193 10.62 -10.90 -12.02
C TYR A 193 10.26 -9.42 -11.93
N GLU A 194 9.21 -9.12 -11.19
CA GLU A 194 8.71 -7.77 -10.99
C GLU A 194 8.39 -7.56 -9.51
N ALA A 195 8.91 -6.47 -8.95
CA ALA A 195 8.65 -5.99 -7.61
C ALA A 195 8.42 -4.46 -7.66
N PRO A 196 7.58 -3.89 -6.78
CA PRO A 196 7.35 -2.46 -6.81
C PRO A 196 8.55 -1.67 -6.26
N ASP A 197 8.94 -0.59 -6.94
CA ASP A 197 9.91 0.38 -6.41
C ASP A 197 9.40 1.13 -5.19
N PHE A 198 8.09 1.39 -5.15
CA PHE A 198 7.44 2.08 -4.05
C PHE A 198 6.41 1.15 -3.40
N PRO A 199 6.51 0.88 -2.08
CA PRO A 199 5.53 0.01 -1.40
C PRO A 199 4.15 0.66 -1.28
N GLN A 200 4.10 2.00 -1.24
CA GLN A 200 2.86 2.77 -1.24
C GLN A 200 2.56 3.25 -2.67
N ARG A 201 1.44 2.81 -3.21
CA ARG A 201 0.94 3.08 -4.57
C ARG A 201 -0.55 3.29 -4.44
N GLU A 202 -0.94 4.51 -4.11
CA GLU A 202 -2.34 4.89 -3.93
C GLU A 202 -2.73 5.93 -4.98
N LEU A 203 -3.93 5.76 -5.52
CA LEU A 203 -4.60 6.77 -6.32
C LEU A 203 -5.83 7.26 -5.55
N GLY A 204 -6.02 8.59 -5.53
CA GLY A 204 -7.20 9.27 -5.00
C GLY A 204 -8.47 9.03 -5.82
N ILE A 205 -8.69 7.79 -6.25
CA ILE A 205 -9.86 7.35 -7.03
C ILE A 205 -11.18 7.61 -6.28
N MET A 206 -11.12 7.75 -4.95
CA MET A 206 -12.29 8.07 -4.11
C MET A 206 -12.79 9.51 -4.25
N THR A 207 -11.97 10.42 -4.81
CA THR A 207 -12.21 11.88 -4.72
C THR A 207 -12.63 12.50 -6.05
N TYR A 208 -12.42 11.80 -7.17
CA TYR A 208 -12.88 12.25 -8.48
C TYR A 208 -14.17 11.54 -8.86
N PRO A 209 -15.21 12.25 -9.34
CA PRO A 209 -16.31 11.60 -10.01
C PRO A 209 -15.75 10.95 -11.29
N LEU A 210 -15.41 9.67 -11.21
CA LEU A 210 -15.16 8.88 -12.40
C LEU A 210 -16.44 8.94 -13.22
N ILE A 211 -16.32 9.55 -14.40
CA ILE A 211 -17.37 10.30 -15.11
C ILE A 211 -18.53 9.39 -15.59
N THR A 212 -18.50 8.09 -15.28
CA THR A 212 -19.35 7.07 -15.88
C THR A 212 -19.96 6.07 -14.91
N LEU A 213 -19.52 5.99 -13.65
CA LEU A 213 -20.05 4.98 -12.73
C LEU A 213 -21.37 5.43 -12.09
N LYS A 214 -22.44 4.67 -12.33
CA LYS A 214 -23.75 4.81 -11.67
C LYS A 214 -24.09 3.49 -10.98
N GLY A 215 -24.58 3.57 -9.75
CA GLY A 215 -24.96 2.38 -8.99
C GLY A 215 -25.03 2.65 -7.50
N THR A 216 -25.33 1.60 -6.74
CA THR A 216 -25.19 1.53 -5.29
C THR A 216 -23.72 1.75 -4.88
N GLN A 217 -23.50 2.17 -3.64
CA GLN A 217 -22.14 2.35 -3.12
C GLN A 217 -21.27 1.08 -3.24
N GLN A 218 -21.87 -0.11 -3.08
CA GLN A 218 -21.16 -1.38 -3.19
C GLN A 218 -20.71 -1.66 -4.63
N GLU A 219 -21.55 -1.38 -5.62
CA GLU A 219 -21.19 -1.49 -7.04
C GLU A 219 -20.06 -0.51 -7.39
N LEU A 220 -20.14 0.73 -6.89
CA LEU A 220 -19.08 1.72 -7.09
C LEU A 220 -17.75 1.27 -6.46
N PHE A 221 -17.79 0.71 -5.24
CA PHE A 221 -16.59 0.16 -4.60
C PHE A 221 -16.04 -1.04 -5.37
N ALA A 222 -16.89 -1.94 -5.84
CA ALA A 222 -16.45 -3.08 -6.63
C ALA A 222 -15.70 -2.63 -7.90
N GLU A 223 -16.26 -1.71 -8.68
CA GLU A 223 -15.61 -1.18 -9.89
C GLU A 223 -14.28 -0.47 -9.57
N GLN A 224 -14.27 0.37 -8.53
CA GLN A 224 -13.06 1.07 -8.12
C GLN A 224 -11.97 0.10 -7.65
N ASN A 225 -12.31 -0.87 -6.81
CA ASN A 225 -11.35 -1.82 -6.26
C ASN A 225 -10.85 -2.79 -7.33
N HIS A 226 -11.70 -3.19 -8.28
CA HIS A 226 -11.27 -3.99 -9.42
C HIS A 226 -10.24 -3.26 -10.26
N TYR A 227 -10.45 -1.96 -10.52
CA TYR A 227 -9.46 -1.13 -11.19
C TYR A 227 -8.16 -0.97 -10.39
N ARG A 228 -8.23 -0.84 -9.06
CA ARG A 228 -7.02 -0.85 -8.20
C ARG A 228 -6.22 -2.14 -8.34
N TYR A 229 -6.90 -3.28 -8.52
CA TYR A 229 -6.24 -4.57 -8.75
C TYR A 229 -5.53 -4.59 -10.12
N MET A 230 -6.20 -4.13 -11.17
CA MET A 230 -5.60 -4.03 -12.52
C MET A 230 -4.37 -3.14 -12.55
N LEU A 231 -4.38 -2.03 -11.81
CA LEU A 231 -3.25 -1.12 -11.68
C LEU A 231 -2.15 -1.60 -10.74
N ARG A 232 -2.31 -2.76 -10.09
CA ARG A 232 -1.36 -3.33 -9.12
C ARG A 232 -1.02 -2.36 -7.97
N LEU A 233 -2.04 -1.63 -7.50
CA LEU A 233 -1.91 -0.73 -6.36
C LEU A 233 -1.58 -1.49 -5.07
N GLU A 234 -1.10 -0.77 -4.07
CA GLU A 234 -0.56 -1.33 -2.84
C GLU A 234 -1.46 -2.38 -2.15
N THR A 235 -0.83 -3.41 -1.59
CA THR A 235 -1.50 -4.35 -0.68
C THR A 235 -1.13 -4.11 0.79
N LYS A 236 -0.35 -3.06 1.06
CA LYS A 236 0.00 -2.59 2.40
C LYS A 236 -0.29 -1.10 2.50
N TYR A 237 -0.99 -0.70 3.55
CA TYR A 237 -1.14 0.72 3.90
C TYR A 237 -0.18 1.07 5.03
N VAL A 238 0.62 2.12 4.85
CA VAL A 238 1.42 2.73 5.92
C VAL A 238 0.72 4.03 6.32
N PRO A 239 0.09 4.10 7.51
CA PRO A 239 -0.67 5.27 7.90
C PRO A 239 0.30 6.43 8.15
N CYS A 240 0.02 7.60 7.58
CA CYS A 240 0.93 8.75 7.70
C CYS A 240 0.24 10.07 8.05
N ASN A 241 -1.09 10.16 8.05
CA ASN A 241 -1.79 11.43 8.32
C ASN A 241 -2.82 11.31 9.45
N HIS A 242 -2.93 12.36 10.25
CA HIS A 242 -4.00 12.58 11.24
C HIS A 242 -4.16 11.52 12.34
N GLY A 243 -3.10 10.78 12.68
CA GLY A 243 -3.16 9.67 13.63
C GLY A 243 -3.70 10.03 15.01
N LEU A 244 -3.26 11.16 15.59
CA LEU A 244 -3.70 11.60 16.92
C LEU A 244 -5.21 11.88 16.98
N SER A 245 -5.81 12.32 15.87
CA SER A 245 -7.26 12.54 15.79
C SER A 245 -8.07 11.24 15.83
N ARG A 246 -7.43 10.07 15.63
CA ARG A 246 -8.07 8.75 15.61
C ARG A 246 -8.00 7.99 16.94
N LEU A 247 -7.41 8.58 17.98
CA LEU A 247 -7.33 8.00 19.33
C LEU A 247 -8.54 8.30 20.22
N GLY A 248 -9.45 9.17 19.76
CA GLY A 248 -10.63 9.57 20.53
C GLY A 248 -10.30 10.39 21.77
N LEU A 249 -9.17 11.12 21.76
CA LEU A 249 -8.67 11.85 22.93
C LEU A 249 -9.71 12.81 23.51
N LEU A 250 -10.45 13.55 22.67
CA LEU A 250 -11.56 14.40 23.12
C LEU A 250 -12.60 13.64 23.96
N LYS A 251 -13.03 12.47 23.48
CA LYS A 251 -14.01 11.64 24.19
C LYS A 251 -13.45 11.04 25.47
N ARG A 252 -12.16 10.68 25.47
CA ARG A 252 -11.50 10.01 26.60
C ARG A 252 -11.10 10.97 27.72
N PHE A 253 -10.68 12.18 27.35
CA PHE A 253 -9.93 13.06 28.24
C PHE A 253 -10.40 14.52 28.22
N GLY A 254 -11.38 14.87 27.36
CA GLY A 254 -11.87 16.24 27.24
C GLY A 254 -12.38 16.83 28.55
N GLU A 255 -13.03 16.02 29.39
CA GLU A 255 -13.55 16.45 30.70
C GLU A 255 -12.53 16.31 31.82
N SER A 256 -11.82 15.17 31.90
CA SER A 256 -10.93 14.84 33.02
C SER A 256 -9.54 15.48 32.93
N ASN A 257 -9.05 15.76 31.72
CA ASN A 257 -7.70 16.23 31.44
C ASN A 257 -7.70 17.33 30.36
N PRO A 258 -8.39 18.47 30.61
CA PRO A 258 -8.48 19.56 29.66
C PRO A 258 -7.10 20.15 29.27
N GLU A 259 -6.08 19.98 30.10
CA GLU A 259 -4.69 20.38 29.87
C GLU A 259 -4.03 19.70 28.67
N PHE A 260 -4.51 18.52 28.26
CA PHE A 260 -4.02 17.82 27.06
C PHE A 260 -4.33 18.59 25.77
N PHE A 261 -5.32 19.47 25.81
CA PHE A 261 -5.80 20.22 24.66
C PHE A 261 -5.17 21.62 24.62
N ALA A 262 -5.04 22.14 23.41
CA ALA A 262 -4.43 23.44 23.15
C ALA A 262 -5.17 24.54 23.92
N LEU A 263 -4.44 25.36 24.67
CA LEU A 263 -4.95 26.63 25.18
C LEU A 263 -5.13 27.59 24.00
N LEU A 264 -6.33 28.10 23.79
CA LEU A 264 -6.67 29.00 22.69
C LEU A 264 -6.48 30.46 23.12
N LYS A 265 -6.43 31.37 22.15
CA LYS A 265 -6.28 32.83 22.39
C LYS A 265 -7.38 33.43 23.26
N ASN A 266 -8.56 32.81 23.30
CA ASN A 266 -9.68 33.21 24.14
C ASN A 266 -9.59 32.68 25.58
N GLY A 267 -8.47 32.04 25.96
CA GLY A 267 -8.24 31.46 27.29
C GLY A 267 -8.92 30.11 27.52
N LYS A 268 -9.70 29.58 26.57
CA LYS A 268 -10.34 28.26 26.68
C LYS A 268 -9.46 27.16 26.11
N ARG A 269 -9.71 25.91 26.52
CA ARG A 269 -9.07 24.73 25.94
C ARG A 269 -9.84 24.26 24.70
N ASP A 270 -9.14 23.63 23.77
CA ASP A 270 -9.74 23.05 22.57
C ASP A 270 -10.34 21.65 22.80
N ASN A 271 -11.10 21.51 23.89
CA ASN A 271 -11.68 20.26 24.36
C ASN A 271 -13.21 20.19 24.22
N ASP A 272 -13.86 21.28 23.83
CA ASP A 272 -15.31 21.35 23.70
C ASP A 272 -15.75 21.07 22.24
N PRO A 273 -16.50 19.97 21.98
CA PRO A 273 -16.97 19.62 20.64
C PRO A 273 -18.01 20.61 20.09
N LYS A 274 -18.53 21.53 20.90
CA LYS A 274 -19.56 22.51 20.52
C LYS A 274 -18.99 23.87 20.12
N LEU A 275 -17.66 24.03 20.07
CA LEU A 275 -17.04 25.30 19.66
C LEU A 275 -17.47 25.68 18.22
N PRO A 276 -18.22 26.78 18.03
CA PRO A 276 -18.78 27.14 16.74
C PRO A 276 -17.70 27.50 15.71
N GLY A 277 -17.97 27.21 14.42
CA GLY A 277 -17.12 27.61 13.30
C GLY A 277 -15.85 26.78 13.09
N ARG A 278 -15.69 25.65 13.78
CA ARG A 278 -14.48 24.83 13.75
C ARG A 278 -14.73 23.48 13.10
N LYS A 279 -14.08 23.23 11.95
CA LYS A 279 -14.17 21.94 11.22
C LYS A 279 -13.31 20.83 11.84
N HIS A 280 -12.20 21.20 12.48
CA HIS A 280 -11.28 20.30 13.15
C HIS A 280 -11.09 20.79 14.60
N LEU A 281 -11.46 19.94 15.55
CA LEU A 281 -11.46 20.19 16.99
C LEU A 281 -10.47 19.25 17.68
N GLY A 282 -10.10 19.56 18.92
CA GLY A 282 -9.21 18.70 19.69
C GLY A 282 -7.75 18.86 19.31
N HIS A 283 -7.30 20.08 18.98
CA HIS A 283 -5.88 20.35 18.86
C HIS A 283 -5.20 20.23 20.23
N LEU A 284 -3.95 19.79 20.23
CA LEU A 284 -3.28 19.28 21.42
C LEU A 284 -2.21 20.25 21.95
N CYS A 285 -1.94 20.13 23.24
CA CYS A 285 -0.81 20.78 23.90
C CYS A 285 0.41 19.85 23.89
N PHE A 286 1.29 19.98 22.90
CA PHE A 286 2.46 19.09 22.74
C PHE A 286 3.54 19.23 23.83
N SER A 287 3.48 20.29 24.66
CA SER A 287 4.33 20.42 25.84
C SER A 287 3.82 19.63 27.05
N ASP A 288 2.57 19.15 27.03
CA ASP A 288 1.99 18.43 28.16
C ASP A 288 2.59 17.03 28.33
N LYS A 289 3.00 16.72 29.56
CA LYS A 289 3.64 15.44 29.88
C LYS A 289 2.61 14.31 29.97
N GLY A 290 1.43 14.56 30.52
CA GLY A 290 0.39 13.54 30.67
C GLY A 290 -0.14 13.05 29.32
N LEU A 291 -0.34 13.97 28.37
CA LEU A 291 -0.67 13.63 26.99
C LEU A 291 0.40 12.71 26.38
N ARG A 292 1.68 13.03 26.58
CA ARG A 292 2.78 12.20 26.08
C ARG A 292 2.75 10.79 26.66
N GLU A 293 2.49 10.67 27.96
CA GLU A 293 2.34 9.37 28.63
C GLU A 293 1.17 8.56 28.04
N VAL A 294 0.02 9.19 27.84
CA VAL A 294 -1.16 8.55 27.25
C VAL A 294 -0.87 8.05 25.83
N VAL A 295 -0.28 8.88 24.98
CA VAL A 295 0.02 8.49 23.59
C VAL A 295 1.10 7.41 23.54
N ALA A 296 2.10 7.47 24.42
CA ALA A 296 3.09 6.40 24.53
C ALA A 296 2.47 5.07 24.96
N SER A 297 1.52 5.10 25.90
CA SER A 297 0.78 3.91 26.35
C SER A 297 -0.09 3.33 25.24
N ASP A 298 -0.83 4.18 24.51
CA ASP A 298 -1.61 3.77 23.34
C ASP A 298 -0.74 3.11 22.26
N ALA A 299 0.42 3.71 21.96
CA ALA A 299 1.37 3.18 21.00
C ALA A 299 1.95 1.83 21.45
N ALA A 300 2.35 1.72 22.72
CA ALA A 300 2.88 0.46 23.28
C ALA A 300 1.83 -0.66 23.23
N ALA A 301 0.59 -0.37 23.63
CA ALA A 301 -0.51 -1.32 23.59
C ALA A 301 -0.76 -1.81 22.16
N PHE A 302 -0.96 -0.88 21.22
CA PHE A 302 -1.24 -1.23 19.83
C PHE A 302 -0.11 -2.05 19.20
N LEU A 303 1.13 -1.58 19.31
CA LEU A 303 2.29 -2.22 18.68
C LEU A 303 2.64 -3.59 19.30
N SER A 304 2.21 -3.83 20.54
CA SER A 304 2.32 -5.14 21.21
C SER A 304 1.11 -6.06 20.94
N GLY A 305 0.21 -5.68 20.02
CA GLY A 305 -0.96 -6.49 19.64
C GLY A 305 -2.11 -6.46 20.65
N GLN A 306 -2.12 -5.53 21.59
CA GLN A 306 -3.19 -5.41 22.57
C GLN A 306 -4.45 -4.77 21.95
N PRO A 307 -5.65 -5.20 22.37
CA PRO A 307 -6.89 -4.61 21.88
C PRO A 307 -7.06 -3.18 22.41
N ALA A 308 -7.80 -2.35 21.66
CA ALA A 308 -8.04 -0.95 22.01
C ALA A 308 -8.78 -0.77 23.35
N SER A 309 -9.48 -1.79 23.83
CA SER A 309 -10.09 -1.81 25.17
C SER A 309 -9.07 -1.68 26.30
N MET A 310 -7.80 -2.03 26.07
CA MET A 310 -6.73 -1.88 27.08
C MET A 310 -6.45 -0.43 27.45
N THR A 311 -6.62 0.50 26.51
CA THR A 311 -6.37 1.93 26.75
C THR A 311 -7.63 2.80 26.57
N GLY A 312 -8.72 2.21 26.09
CA GLY A 312 -9.95 2.91 25.77
C GLY A 312 -9.89 3.70 24.46
N ALA A 313 -8.85 3.50 23.63
CA ALA A 313 -8.75 4.13 22.32
C ALA A 313 -10.00 3.83 21.48
N THR A 314 -10.53 4.85 20.81
CA THR A 314 -11.82 4.76 20.10
C THR A 314 -11.89 5.80 19.01
N ASN A 315 -12.64 5.52 17.95
CA ASN A 315 -13.07 6.53 17.01
C ASN A 315 -14.61 6.57 16.96
N PRO A 316 -15.25 7.56 17.61
CA PRO A 316 -16.70 7.65 17.68
C PRO A 316 -17.36 7.88 16.31
N ARG A 317 -16.59 8.26 15.28
CA ARG A 317 -17.09 8.38 13.90
C ARG A 317 -17.45 7.01 13.29
N TYR A 318 -16.79 5.94 13.72
CA TYR A 318 -16.89 4.62 13.07
C TYR A 318 -17.24 3.48 14.02
N SER A 319 -17.10 3.65 15.33
CA SER A 319 -17.47 2.63 16.31
C SER A 319 -18.12 3.23 17.56
N ARG A 320 -19.04 2.47 18.14
CA ARG A 320 -19.64 2.79 19.46
C ARG A 320 -18.73 2.37 20.63
N GLY A 321 -17.78 1.47 20.40
CA GLY A 321 -16.87 0.93 21.41
C GLY A 321 -15.39 1.23 21.14
N PRO A 322 -14.47 0.66 21.96
CA PRO A 322 -13.03 0.75 21.72
C PRO A 322 -12.65 0.19 20.35
N MET A 323 -11.77 0.87 19.63
CA MET A 323 -11.22 0.40 18.37
C MET A 323 -9.88 1.06 18.07
N TRP A 324 -9.01 0.32 17.38
CA TRP A 324 -7.89 0.90 16.64
C TRP A 324 -8.39 1.24 15.25
N ASP A 325 -8.48 2.53 14.92
CA ASP A 325 -8.87 2.97 13.58
C ASP A 325 -7.82 2.57 12.53
N PRO A 326 -8.18 1.74 11.52
CA PRO A 326 -7.22 1.29 10.52
C PRO A 326 -6.66 2.41 9.64
N SER A 327 -7.28 3.59 9.59
CA SER A 327 -6.70 4.77 8.91
C SER A 327 -5.47 5.35 9.61
N ALA A 328 -5.26 5.03 10.88
CA ALA A 328 -4.13 5.52 11.68
C ALA A 328 -3.25 4.40 12.24
N PHE A 329 -3.81 3.21 12.45
CA PHE A 329 -3.10 2.12 13.13
C PHE A 329 -3.16 0.87 12.27
N GLN A 330 -2.01 0.46 11.75
CA GLN A 330 -1.85 -0.74 10.91
C GLN A 330 -0.82 -1.67 11.57
N PRO A 331 -0.87 -3.00 11.36
CA PRO A 331 0.09 -3.91 11.97
C PRO A 331 1.54 -3.43 11.80
N GLY A 332 2.21 -3.14 12.93
CA GLY A 332 3.58 -2.63 12.98
C GLY A 332 3.76 -1.12 12.81
N TYR A 333 2.69 -0.34 12.60
CA TYR A 333 2.74 1.11 12.40
C TYR A 333 1.70 1.85 13.24
N PHE A 334 2.16 2.71 14.14
CA PHE A 334 1.33 3.59 14.93
C PHE A 334 1.50 5.04 14.47
N ASN A 335 0.45 5.63 13.90
CA ASN A 335 0.50 6.99 13.40
C ASN A 335 0.26 8.00 14.53
N ILE A 336 1.22 8.90 14.70
CA ILE A 336 1.21 9.97 15.69
C ILE A 336 1.08 11.36 15.04
N SER A 337 0.74 11.41 13.76
CA SER A 337 0.62 12.65 13.00
C SER A 337 -0.49 13.57 13.51
N LEU A 338 -0.28 14.86 13.24
CA LEU A 338 -1.08 15.98 13.70
C LEU A 338 -2.53 15.92 13.21
N THR A 339 -3.46 16.38 14.04
CA THR A 339 -4.84 16.63 13.64
C THR A 339 -4.90 17.59 12.45
N ASP A 340 -5.83 17.33 11.53
CA ASP A 340 -6.04 18.17 10.34
C ASP A 340 -6.31 19.64 10.72
N GLY A 341 -5.84 20.58 9.90
CA GLY A 341 -5.94 22.01 10.16
C GLY A 341 -4.99 22.57 11.23
N PHE A 342 -4.09 21.77 11.81
CA PHE A 342 -3.11 22.29 12.79
C PHE A 342 -2.16 23.31 12.15
N GLY A 343 -2.11 24.51 12.73
CA GLY A 343 -1.34 25.63 12.20
C GLY A 343 -1.37 26.85 13.13
N PRO A 344 -0.76 27.99 12.72
CA PRO A 344 -0.56 29.15 13.59
C PRO A 344 -1.82 29.70 14.26
N ALA A 345 -2.98 29.59 13.61
CA ALA A 345 -4.26 30.00 14.19
C ALA A 345 -4.66 29.18 15.42
N LEU A 346 -4.14 27.95 15.53
CA LEU A 346 -4.50 26.92 16.51
C LEU A 346 -3.31 26.49 17.38
N PHE A 347 -2.21 27.24 17.32
CA PHE A 347 -1.08 27.03 18.20
C PHE A 347 -1.49 27.24 19.66
N CYS A 348 -1.19 26.24 20.49
CA CYS A 348 -1.43 26.28 21.91
C CYS A 348 -0.72 27.50 22.53
N GLN A 349 -1.46 28.29 23.30
CA GLN A 349 -0.99 29.50 23.99
C GLN A 349 -0.28 29.21 25.32
N ASP A 350 -0.14 27.93 25.70
CA ASP A 350 0.65 27.54 26.86
C ASP A 350 2.09 28.07 26.73
N PRO A 351 2.68 28.68 27.79
CA PRO A 351 4.03 29.26 27.71
C PRO A 351 5.10 28.29 27.20
N SER A 352 5.00 27.01 27.56
CA SER A 352 5.96 25.98 27.14
C SER A 352 5.86 25.69 25.65
N CYS A 353 4.64 25.68 25.10
CA CYS A 353 4.41 25.62 23.66
C CYS A 353 4.89 26.90 22.94
N GLN A 354 4.57 28.07 23.50
CA GLN A 354 4.93 29.37 22.92
C GLN A 354 6.44 29.62 22.88
N ALA A 355 7.21 29.01 23.77
CA ALA A 355 8.67 29.04 23.74
C ALA A 355 9.27 28.53 22.42
N PHE A 356 8.55 27.67 21.70
CA PHE A 356 8.86 27.17 20.36
C PHE A 356 8.12 27.95 19.27
N TYR A 357 6.79 28.08 19.41
CA TYR A 357 5.95 28.64 18.35
C TYR A 357 6.28 30.09 18.01
N SER A 358 6.57 30.93 19.01
CA SER A 358 6.95 32.33 18.81
C SER A 358 8.26 32.52 18.03
N LYS A 359 9.11 31.47 18.01
CA LYS A 359 10.40 31.44 17.30
C LYS A 359 10.31 30.72 15.94
N GLY A 360 9.11 30.33 15.52
CA GLY A 360 8.92 29.53 14.30
C GLY A 360 9.41 28.07 14.43
N GLN A 361 9.59 27.57 15.66
CA GLN A 361 10.14 26.24 15.93
C GLN A 361 9.05 25.19 16.22
N ALA A 362 7.89 25.33 15.59
CA ALA A 362 6.79 24.37 15.77
C ALA A 362 7.20 22.95 15.40
N ALA A 363 7.92 22.78 14.29
CA ALA A 363 8.44 21.48 13.84
C ALA A 363 9.29 20.80 14.93
N GLU A 364 10.17 21.56 15.58
CA GLU A 364 11.04 21.05 16.65
C GLU A 364 10.22 20.45 17.79
N LEU A 365 9.20 21.16 18.27
CA LEU A 365 8.34 20.67 19.34
C LEU A 365 7.58 19.38 18.95
N ILE A 366 7.07 19.32 17.72
CA ILE A 366 6.34 18.13 17.22
C ILE A 366 7.27 16.93 17.07
N TRP A 367 8.47 17.13 16.52
CA TRP A 367 9.45 16.06 16.36
C TRP A 367 10.04 15.63 17.71
N GLN A 368 10.21 16.54 18.67
CA GLN A 368 10.60 16.18 20.05
C GLN A 368 9.55 15.29 20.69
N PHE A 369 8.27 15.64 20.58
CA PHE A 369 7.17 14.81 21.07
C PHE A 369 7.21 13.39 20.48
N THR A 370 7.43 13.29 19.17
CA THR A 370 7.53 12.01 18.45
C THR A 370 8.76 11.20 18.88
N ALA A 371 9.94 11.83 18.89
CA ALA A 371 11.21 11.19 19.22
C ALA A 371 11.26 10.70 20.67
N ASP A 372 10.71 11.48 21.62
CA ASP A 372 10.65 11.07 23.03
C ASP A 372 9.83 9.80 23.22
N ILE A 373 8.67 9.70 22.55
CA ILE A 373 7.84 8.50 22.59
C ILE A 373 8.57 7.34 21.90
N ALA A 374 9.17 7.56 20.72
CA ALA A 374 9.93 6.53 20.02
C ALA A 374 11.08 5.95 20.87
N ARG A 375 11.88 6.81 21.52
CA ARG A 375 12.98 6.39 22.41
C ARG A 375 12.47 5.58 23.59
N ARG A 376 11.34 5.97 24.17
CA ARG A 376 10.72 5.21 25.26
C ARG A 376 10.27 3.83 24.81
N LEU A 377 9.55 3.75 23.69
CA LEU A 377 9.09 2.47 23.12
C LEU A 377 10.27 1.55 22.80
N LYS A 378 11.33 2.11 22.20
CA LYS A 378 12.58 1.39 21.91
C LYS A 378 13.24 0.88 23.19
N SER A 379 13.34 1.71 24.23
CA SER A 379 13.93 1.32 25.52
C SER A 379 13.13 0.24 26.23
N ALA A 380 11.80 0.22 26.03
CA ALA A 380 10.90 -0.81 26.56
C ALA A 380 10.83 -2.08 25.69
N GLY A 381 11.58 -2.16 24.58
CA GLY A 381 11.57 -3.31 23.68
C GLY A 381 10.27 -3.49 22.89
N VAL A 382 9.46 -2.43 22.74
CA VAL A 382 8.23 -2.47 21.95
C VAL A 382 8.58 -2.50 20.46
N PRO A 383 8.06 -3.46 19.67
CA PRO A 383 8.37 -3.58 18.25
C PRO A 383 7.63 -2.54 17.38
N GLY A 384 8.02 -2.41 16.12
CA GLY A 384 7.30 -1.62 15.12
C GLY A 384 7.78 -0.17 15.00
N TYR A 385 6.93 0.66 14.37
CA TYR A 385 7.29 2.01 13.93
C TYR A 385 6.25 3.05 14.37
N LEU A 386 6.72 4.25 14.72
CA LEU A 386 5.89 5.44 14.75
C LEU A 386 5.94 6.14 13.40
N THR A 387 4.80 6.62 12.93
CA THR A 387 4.74 7.44 11.70
C THR A 387 4.26 8.85 12.00
N GLN A 388 5.03 9.83 11.54
CA GLN A 388 4.77 11.25 11.68
C GLN A 388 4.99 11.91 10.32
N ALA A 389 3.95 12.50 9.74
CA ALA A 389 4.14 13.20 8.47
C ALA A 389 4.78 14.57 8.67
N ALA A 390 5.72 14.85 7.78
CA ALA A 390 6.37 16.15 7.62
C ALA A 390 5.54 17.11 6.74
N TYR A 391 4.21 17.14 6.90
CA TYR A 391 3.36 18.11 6.19
C TYR A 391 3.00 19.29 7.10
N THR A 392 2.66 20.44 6.50
CA THR A 392 2.35 21.71 7.21
C THR A 392 3.49 22.19 8.13
N VAL A 393 3.22 22.32 9.44
CA VAL A 393 4.13 22.93 10.41
C VAL A 393 5.24 22.00 10.88
N ALA A 394 5.13 20.70 10.60
CA ALA A 394 6.18 19.69 10.87
C ALA A 394 7.12 19.46 9.69
N ARG A 395 6.99 20.24 8.60
CA ARG A 395 7.82 20.11 7.39
C ARG A 395 9.31 20.39 7.61
N PRO A 396 9.72 21.43 8.36
CA PRO A 396 11.14 21.68 8.61
C PRO A 396 11.84 20.48 9.27
N ILE A 397 13.06 20.20 8.84
CA ILE A 397 13.91 19.18 9.46
C ILE A 397 14.24 19.64 10.89
N PRO A 398 13.91 18.85 11.93
CA PRO A 398 14.19 19.22 13.30
C PRO A 398 15.68 19.11 13.62
N LYS A 399 16.10 19.76 14.71
CA LYS A 399 17.40 19.55 15.33
C LYS A 399 17.42 18.30 16.20
N VAL A 400 16.27 17.92 16.78
CA VAL A 400 16.17 16.65 17.50
C VAL A 400 16.48 15.49 16.58
N GLU A 401 17.32 14.56 17.05
CA GLU A 401 17.62 13.31 16.36
C GLU A 401 16.38 12.39 16.42
N ILE A 402 15.91 11.98 15.23
CA ILE A 402 14.69 11.19 15.00
C ILE A 402 14.99 9.74 14.66
#